data_AF-A0A7Y6L9T1-F1
#
_entry.id   AF-A0A7Y6L9T1-F1
#
_cell.length_a   1.000
_cell.length_b   1.000
_cell.length_c   1.000
_cell.angle_alpha   90.00
_cell.angle_beta   90.00
_cell.angle_gamma   90.00
#
_symmetry.space_group_name_H-M   'P 1'
#
loop_
_entity.id
_entity.type
_entity.pdbx_description
1 polymer ?
#
loop_
_entity_poly.entity_id
_entity_poly.type
_entity_poly.pdbx_seq_one_letter_code
_entity_poly.pdbx_strand_id
1 'polypeptide(L)' 'VSQPTVSHHLKKLKEAGLLTSERRGTWVYYRVEPSVLAAMGQLLVGASAVS' A
#
# COMPACT_ATOMS: atom_id res chain seq x y z
N VAL A 1 14.75 15.88 -13.64
CA VAL A 1 14.52 14.94 -12.51
C VAL A 1 13.81 13.73 -13.09
N SER A 2 14.38 12.52 -12.99
CA SER A 2 13.71 11.32 -13.52
C SER A 2 12.50 10.97 -12.67
N GLN A 3 11.41 10.57 -13.30
CA GLN A 3 10.24 10.10 -12.58
C GLN A 3 10.58 8.76 -11.92
N PRO A 4 10.27 8.56 -10.63
CA PRO A 4 10.42 7.26 -9.98
C PRO A 4 9.64 6.17 -10.74
N THR A 5 10.26 5.01 -10.91
CA THR A 5 9.60 3.88 -11.56
C THR A 5 8.50 3.31 -10.66
N VAL A 6 7.50 2.64 -11.27
CA VAL A 6 6.45 1.93 -10.52
C VAL A 6 7.06 0.92 -9.53
N SER A 7 8.13 0.22 -9.93
CA SER A 7 8.88 -0.71 -9.07
C SER A 7 9.53 -0.04 -7.86
N HIS A 8 10.01 1.20 -8.01
CA HIS A 8 10.57 1.97 -6.90
C HIS A 8 9.50 2.34 -5.87
N HIS A 9 8.31 2.72 -6.32
CA HIS A 9 7.18 2.99 -5.43
C HIS A 9 6.72 1.74 -4.68
N LEU A 10 6.55 0.62 -5.39
CA LEU A 10 6.12 -0.64 -4.77
C LEU A 10 7.11 -1.12 -3.70
N LYS A 11 8.41 -0.95 -3.94
CA LYS A 11 9.45 -1.24 -2.95
C LYS A 11 9.28 -0.38 -1.70
N LYS A 12 9.16 0.94 -1.85
CA LYS A 12 8.97 1.86 -0.71
C LYS A 12 7.71 1.56 0.09
N LEU A 13 6.60 1.28 -0.58
CA LEU A 13 5.34 0.96 0.09
C LEU A 13 5.43 -0.37 0.86
N LYS A 14 6.14 -1.37 0.32
CA LYS A 14 6.43 -2.61 1.04
C LYS A 14 7.35 -2.37 2.24
N GLU A 15 8.41 -1.57 2.09
CA GLU A 15 9.34 -1.22 3.19
C GLU A 15 8.63 -0.46 4.32
N ALA A 16 7.63 0.36 3.98
CA ALA A 16 6.77 1.04 4.95
C ALA A 16 5.72 0.11 5.61
N GLY A 17 5.69 -1.18 5.27
CA GLY A 17 4.72 -2.14 5.79
C GLY A 17 3.30 -1.97 5.23
N LEU A 18 3.13 -1.21 4.14
CA LEU A 18 1.82 -0.94 3.53
C LEU A 18 1.37 -2.04 2.57
N LEU A 19 2.33 -2.79 2.01
CA LEU A 19 2.07 -3.86 1.06
C LEU A 19 2.75 -5.16 1.48
N THR A 20 2.08 -6.28 1.19
CA THR A 20 2.73 -7.58 1.02
C THR A 20 3.07 -7.83 -0.44
N SER A 21 3.99 -8.78 -0.67
CA SER A 21 4.32 -9.25 -2.01
C SER A 21 4.40 -10.77 -2.05
N GLU A 22 3.92 -11.36 -3.14
CA GLU A 22 4.02 -12.80 -3.40
C GLU A 22 4.65 -13.02 -4.79
N ARG A 23 5.66 -13.89 -4.88
CA ARG A 23 6.27 -14.25 -6.16
C ARG A 23 5.58 -15.48 -6.74
N ARG A 24 5.05 -15.35 -7.96
CA ARG A 24 4.43 -16.45 -8.72
C ARG A 24 5.14 -16.60 -10.05
N GLY A 25 6.10 -17.52 -10.09
CA GLY A 25 6.99 -17.71 -11.24
C GLY A 25 7.87 -16.48 -11.51
N THR A 26 7.72 -15.91 -12.71
CA THR A 26 8.46 -14.70 -13.15
C THR A 26 7.87 -13.40 -12.60
N TRP A 27 6.63 -13.41 -12.11
CA TRP A 27 5.91 -12.22 -11.68
C TRP A 27 5.91 -12.07 -10.16
N VAL A 28 5.90 -10.82 -9.70
CA VAL A 28 5.70 -10.47 -8.29
C VAL A 28 4.40 -9.70 -8.17
N TYR A 29 3.49 -10.22 -7.37
CA TYR A 29 2.19 -9.64 -7.08
C TYR A 29 2.29 -8.85 -5.78
N TYR A 30 1.69 -7.67 -5.74
CA TYR A 30 1.61 -6.84 -4.55
C TYR A 30 0.15 -6.75 -4.11
N ARG A 31 -0.07 -6.70 -2.80
CA ARG A 31 -1.38 -6.49 -2.21
C ARG A 31 -1.26 -5.55 -1.01
N VAL A 32 -2.30 -4.77 -0.74
CA VAL A 32 -2.37 -3.93 0.46
C VAL A 32 -2.50 -4.80 1.70
N GLU A 33 -1.81 -4.43 2.77
CA GLU A 33 -1.97 -5.09 4.05
C GLU A 33 -3.40 -4.92 4.60
N PRO A 34 -4.09 -6.00 5.02
CA PRO A 34 -5.45 -5.89 5.54
C PRO A 34 -5.59 -4.94 6.74
N SER A 35 -4.58 -4.89 7.62
CA SER A 35 -4.53 -3.98 8.77
C SER A 35 -4.50 -2.51 8.34
N VAL A 36 -3.76 -2.20 7.27
CA VAL A 36 -3.66 -0.85 6.71
C VAL A 36 -4.98 -0.43 6.09
N LEU A 37 -5.64 -1.34 5.36
CA LEU A 37 -6.96 -1.06 4.80
C LEU A 37 -8.00 -0.79 5.89
N ALA A 38 -7.99 -1.58 6.97
CA ALA A 38 -8.87 -1.37 8.11
C ALA A 38 -8.61 -0.02 8.81
N ALA A 39 -7.34 0.32 9.05
CA ALA A 39 -6.97 1.59 9.67
C ALA A 39 -7.36 2.81 8.81
N MET A 40 -7.14 2.74 7.49
CA MET A 40 -7.54 3.79 6.56
C MET A 40 -9.06 3.94 6.51
N GLY A 41 -9.82 2.83 6.53
CA GLY A 41 -11.28 2.86 6.61
C GLY A 41 -11.78 3.58 7.86
N GLN A 42 -11.20 3.27 9.02
CA GLN A 42 -11.55 3.97 10.27
C GLN A 42 -11.22 5.47 10.22
N LEU A 43 -10.07 5.83 9.63
CA LEU A 43 -9.68 7.23 9.48
C LEU A 43 -10.63 8.00 8.57
N LEU A 44 -11.01 7.44 7.42
CA LEU A 44 -11.92 8.08 6.46
C LEU A 44 -13.35 8.21 7.02
N VAL A 45 -13.84 7.20 7.75
CA VAL A 45 -15.15 7.26 8.41
C VAL A 45 -15.13 8.25 9.57
N GLY A 46 -14.09 8.21 10.41
CA GLY A 46 -13.93 9.16 11.52
C GLY A 46 -13.77 10.61 11.05
N ALA A 47 -13.10 10.85 9.92
CA ALA A 47 -12.97 12.17 9.32
C ALA A 47 -14.29 12.74 8.79
N SER A 48 -15.24 11.88 8.38
CA SER A 48 -16.56 12.32 7.92
C SER A 48 -17.52 12.74 9.04
N ALA A 49 -17.22 12.35 10.29
CA ALA A 49 -18.01 12.71 11.46
C ALA A 49 -17.58 14.04 12.12
N VAL A 50 -16.52 14.67 11.61
CA VAL A 50 -16.09 16.01 11.99
C VAL A 50 -16.55 16.98 10.90
N SER A 51 -17.82 17.36 10.94
CA SER A 51 -18.37 18.52 10.22
C SER A 51 -19.53 19.09 11.02
#